data_AF-A0A3N5TPI1-F1
#
_entry.id   AF-A0A3N5TPI1-F1
#
_cell.length_a   1.000
_cell.length_b   1.000
_cell.length_c   1.000
_cell.angle_alpha   90.00
_cell.angle_beta   90.00
_cell.angle_gamma   90.00
#
_symmetry.space_group_name_H-M   'P 1'
#
loop_
_entity.id
_entity.type
_entity.pdbx_description
1 polymer ?
#
loop_
_entity_poly.entity_id
_entity_poly.type
_entity_poly.pdbx_seq_one_letter_code
_entity_poly.pdbx_strand_id
1 'polypeptide(L)'
;DRQILMHIGPLSMSGGWISFCSIMLKFTLTAGSVLVLIASTGFNSVCMALEKMGVPRIFAVQLLFLYRYIFVLIDEASRMANARSQRSFDGKGKGVRVFGYLLGHLLLRTVDRAQRIHLAMLCRGFDGEIKLNRRLEAGSREVIYTVAWSAFFIAVRFYNIPLIAGDFITELLS
;
A
#
# COMPACT_ATOMS: atom_id res chain seq x y z
N ASP A 1 -28.44 -6.65 4.30
CA ASP A 1 -29.13 -7.24 5.44
C ASP A 1 -29.76 -6.21 6.34
N ARG A 2 -31.09 -6.19 6.37
CA ARG A 2 -31.95 -5.28 7.15
C ARG A 2 -32.54 -5.96 8.40
N GLN A 3 -31.89 -7.00 8.93
CA GLN A 3 -32.37 -7.65 10.16
C GLN A 3 -31.83 -6.90 11.38
N ILE A 4 -32.77 -6.41 12.19
CA ILE A 4 -32.53 -5.76 13.48
C ILE A 4 -32.28 -6.89 14.48
N LEU A 5 -31.04 -7.03 14.93
CA LEU A 5 -30.64 -8.11 15.84
C LEU A 5 -30.62 -7.70 17.33
N MET A 6 -30.81 -6.43 17.67
CA MET A 6 -30.58 -5.96 19.04
C MET A 6 -31.43 -4.73 19.39
N HIS A 7 -32.28 -4.83 20.42
CA HIS A 7 -32.97 -3.70 21.04
C HIS A 7 -32.25 -3.33 22.34
N ILE A 8 -31.46 -2.26 22.33
CA ILE A 8 -30.94 -1.64 23.56
C ILE A 8 -31.71 -0.32 23.75
N GLY A 9 -32.83 -0.36 24.46
CA GLY A 9 -33.64 0.81 24.78
C GLY A 9 -34.21 1.56 23.56
N PRO A 10 -34.38 2.90 23.61
CA PRO A 10 -35.02 3.68 22.54
C PRO A 10 -34.16 3.91 21.29
N LEU A 11 -32.94 3.34 21.24
CA LEU A 11 -32.02 3.46 20.11
C LEU A 11 -31.94 2.12 19.37
N SER A 12 -32.77 1.94 18.34
CA SER A 12 -32.75 0.76 17.49
C SER A 12 -31.44 0.72 16.66
N MET A 13 -30.43 0.01 17.14
CA MET A 13 -29.19 -0.22 16.40
C MET A 13 -29.43 -1.26 15.30
N SER A 14 -29.75 -0.78 14.10
CA SER A 14 -29.85 -1.61 12.89
C SER A 14 -28.55 -2.39 12.67
N GLY A 15 -28.63 -3.65 12.19
CA GLY A 15 -27.47 -4.47 11.81
C GLY A 15 -26.49 -3.79 10.83
N GLY A 16 -26.92 -2.70 10.19
CA GLY A 16 -26.04 -1.82 9.42
C GLY A 16 -24.89 -1.19 10.23
N TRP A 17 -25.12 -0.82 11.50
CA TRP A 17 -24.08 -0.22 12.35
C TRP A 17 -22.99 -1.22 12.75
N ILE A 18 -23.38 -2.47 13.06
CA ILE A 18 -22.43 -3.54 13.39
C ILE A 18 -21.57 -3.89 12.16
N SER A 19 -22.20 -3.97 10.98
CA SER A 19 -21.50 -4.23 9.72
C SER A 19 -20.54 -3.10 9.37
N PHE A 20 -20.99 -1.84 9.49
CA PHE A 20 -20.15 -0.67 9.27
C PHE A 20 -18.92 -0.66 10.18
N CYS A 21 -19.11 -0.89 11.49
CA CYS A 21 -18.00 -0.98 12.44
C CYS A 21 -17.02 -2.10 12.06
N SER A 22 -17.53 -3.28 11.69
CA SER A 22 -16.68 -4.41 11.28
C SER A 22 -15.86 -4.10 10.02
N ILE A 23 -16.44 -3.39 9.04
CA ILE A 23 -15.75 -3.00 7.80
C ILE A 23 -14.66 -1.96 8.11
N MET A 24 -14.98 -0.94 8.92
CA MET A 24 -14.01 0.08 9.34
C MET A 24 -12.84 -0.53 10.11
N LEU A 25 -13.12 -1.48 11.00
CA LEU A 25 -12.08 -2.19 11.75
C LEU A 25 -11.18 -3.02 10.81
N LYS A 26 -11.78 -3.82 9.92
CA LYS A 26 -11.04 -4.61 8.92
C LYS A 26 -10.18 -3.73 8.02
N PHE A 27 -10.71 -2.60 7.56
CA PHE A 27 -9.98 -1.64 6.75
C PHE A 27 -8.77 -1.09 7.50
N THR A 28 -8.96 -0.62 8.73
CA THR A 28 -7.88 -0.03 9.55
C THR A 28 -6.80 -1.06 9.85
N LEU A 29 -7.17 -2.29 10.22
CA LEU A 29 -6.23 -3.38 10.48
C LEU A 29 -5.45 -3.78 9.22
N THR A 30 -6.13 -3.89 8.08
CA THR A 30 -5.50 -4.27 6.81
C THR A 30 -4.55 -3.20 6.31
N ALA A 31 -4.99 -1.93 6.29
CA ALA A 31 -4.18 -0.79 5.87
C ALA A 31 -2.99 -0.59 6.83
N GLY A 32 -3.23 -0.67 8.14
CA GLY A 32 -2.19 -0.58 9.17
C GLY A 32 -1.14 -1.68 9.01
N SER A 33 -1.55 -2.91 8.75
CA SER A 33 -0.62 -4.04 8.53
C SER A 33 0.30 -3.81 7.34
N VAL A 34 -0.23 -3.32 6.22
CA VAL A 34 0.56 -2.99 5.02
C VAL A 34 1.54 -1.85 5.31
N LEU A 35 1.10 -0.79 6.01
CA LEU A 35 1.97 0.32 6.39
C LEU A 35 3.11 -0.13 7.31
N VAL A 36 2.82 -0.93 8.33
CA VAL A 36 3.82 -1.49 9.25
C VAL A 36 4.82 -2.39 8.51
N LEU A 37 4.35 -3.21 7.57
CA LEU A 37 5.21 -4.08 6.75
C LEU A 37 6.21 -3.25 5.93
N ILE A 38 5.73 -2.22 5.24
CA ILE A 38 6.57 -1.34 4.41
C ILE A 38 7.53 -0.53 5.29
N ALA A 39 7.07 -0.02 6.44
CA ALA A 39 7.89 0.77 7.36
C ALA A 39 9.01 -0.06 8.00
N SER A 40 8.73 -1.31 8.36
CA SER A 40 9.70 -2.17 9.08
C SER A 40 10.72 -2.83 8.13
N THR A 41 10.27 -3.26 6.95
CA THR A 41 11.12 -4.04 6.03
C THR A 41 11.72 -3.17 4.91
N GLY A 42 11.09 -2.04 4.59
CA GLY A 42 11.40 -1.19 3.45
C GLY A 42 10.78 -1.68 2.13
N PHE A 43 10.55 -0.77 1.19
CA PHE A 43 9.89 -1.10 -0.07
C PHE A 43 10.71 -2.04 -0.99
N ASN A 44 12.04 -1.87 -0.99
CA ASN A 44 12.94 -2.68 -1.82
C ASN A 44 12.91 -4.17 -1.43
N SER A 45 12.79 -4.48 -0.14
CA SER A 45 12.72 -5.86 0.34
C SER A 45 11.39 -6.52 0.01
N VAL A 46 10.30 -5.76 0.05
CA VAL A 46 8.99 -6.22 -0.43
C VAL A 46 9.06 -6.60 -1.91
N CYS A 47 9.72 -5.78 -2.75
CA CYS A 47 9.91 -6.09 -4.18
C CYS A 47 10.73 -7.38 -4.39
N MET A 48 11.80 -7.59 -3.61
CA MET A 48 12.57 -8.84 -3.66
C MET A 48 11.74 -10.05 -3.20
N ALA A 49 10.92 -9.88 -2.18
CA ALA A 49 10.03 -10.94 -1.70
C ALA A 49 8.99 -11.31 -2.78
N LEU A 50 8.42 -10.32 -3.48
CA LEU A 50 7.53 -10.56 -4.63
C LEU A 50 8.20 -11.39 -5.72
N GLU A 51 9.44 -11.05 -6.08
CA GLU A 51 10.21 -11.83 -7.06
C GLU A 51 10.38 -13.29 -6.61
N LYS A 52 10.73 -13.52 -5.34
CA LYS A 52 10.89 -14.87 -4.77
C LYS A 52 9.57 -15.65 -4.67
N MET A 53 8.45 -14.96 -4.53
CA MET A 53 7.12 -15.58 -4.52
C MET A 53 6.61 -15.96 -5.92
N GLY A 54 7.42 -15.79 -6.96
CA GLY A 54 7.09 -16.19 -8.33
C GLY A 54 6.48 -15.08 -9.19
N VAL A 55 6.48 -13.82 -8.73
CA VAL A 55 6.10 -12.68 -9.58
C VAL A 55 7.16 -12.51 -10.69
N PRO A 56 6.75 -12.34 -11.96
CA PRO A 56 7.70 -12.10 -13.05
C PRO A 56 8.60 -10.89 -12.75
N ARG A 57 9.90 -11.07 -12.94
CA ARG A 57 10.95 -10.08 -12.62
C ARG A 57 10.70 -8.69 -13.18
N ILE A 58 10.08 -8.62 -14.37
CA ILE A 58 9.72 -7.37 -15.02
C ILE A 58 8.84 -6.47 -14.15
N PHE A 59 7.89 -7.06 -13.39
CA PHE A 59 7.02 -6.29 -12.50
C PHE A 59 7.78 -5.77 -11.27
N ALA A 60 8.66 -6.58 -10.69
CA ALA A 60 9.49 -6.17 -9.55
C ALA A 60 10.43 -5.02 -9.94
N VAL A 61 11.08 -5.11 -11.10
CA VAL A 61 11.94 -4.07 -11.67
C VAL A 61 11.16 -2.79 -11.94
N GLN A 62 9.97 -2.90 -12.56
CA GLN A 62 9.12 -1.75 -12.84
C GLN A 62 8.68 -1.05 -11.56
N LEU A 63 8.31 -1.83 -10.53
CA LEU A 63 7.90 -1.31 -9.24
C LEU A 63 9.05 -0.61 -8.51
N LEU A 64 10.26 -1.14 -8.60
CA LEU A 64 11.48 -0.52 -8.05
C LEU A 64 11.77 0.83 -8.73
N PHE A 65 11.67 0.89 -10.06
CA PHE A 65 11.82 2.15 -10.79
C PHE A 65 10.74 3.15 -10.42
N LEU A 66 9.48 2.71 -10.33
CA LEU A 66 8.38 3.56 -9.90
C LEU A 66 8.68 4.18 -8.53
N TYR A 67 9.07 3.38 -7.54
CA TYR A 67 9.39 3.85 -6.20
C TYR A 67 10.61 4.79 -6.18
N ARG A 68 11.65 4.49 -6.95
CA ARG A 68 12.84 5.36 -7.03
C ARG A 68 12.52 6.70 -7.69
N TYR A 69 11.71 6.70 -8.75
CA TYR A 69 11.48 7.89 -9.57
C TYR A 69 10.27 8.70 -9.13
N ILE A 70 9.30 8.16 -8.39
CA ILE A 70 8.14 8.95 -7.92
C ILE A 70 8.58 10.14 -7.07
N PHE A 71 9.58 10.00 -6.20
CA PHE A 71 10.12 11.12 -5.41
C PHE A 71 10.74 12.20 -6.30
N VAL A 72 11.45 11.78 -7.34
CA VAL A 72 12.06 12.69 -8.32
C VAL A 72 10.99 13.44 -9.12
N LEU A 73 9.91 12.74 -9.50
CA LEU A 73 8.78 13.33 -10.21
C LEU A 73 8.01 14.31 -9.33
N ILE A 74 7.78 13.98 -8.06
CA ILE A 74 7.14 14.88 -7.09
C ILE A 74 7.97 16.16 -6.92
N ASP A 75 9.28 16.02 -6.80
CA ASP A 75 10.19 17.15 -6.63
C ASP A 75 10.24 18.04 -7.88
N GLU A 76 10.24 17.44 -9.09
CA GLU A 76 10.12 18.20 -10.34
C GLU A 76 8.74 18.88 -10.51
N ALA A 77 7.66 18.18 -10.16
CA ALA A 77 6.31 18.75 -10.17
C ALA A 77 6.19 19.92 -9.17
N SER A 78 6.78 19.79 -7.98
CA SER A 78 6.80 20.84 -6.96
C SER A 78 7.58 22.07 -7.43
N ARG A 79 8.76 21.87 -8.04
CA ARG A 79 9.52 22.96 -8.70
C ARG A 79 8.71 23.67 -9.77
N MET A 80 8.03 22.92 -10.64
CA MET A 80 7.19 23.50 -11.69
C MET A 80 5.99 24.27 -11.12
N ALA A 81 5.37 23.75 -10.06
CA ALA A 81 4.27 24.40 -9.37
C ALA A 81 4.73 25.71 -8.69
N ASN A 82 5.90 25.71 -8.05
CA ASN A 82 6.49 26.89 -7.42
C ASN A 82 6.90 27.96 -8.45
N ALA A 83 7.52 27.56 -9.57
CA ALA A 83 7.84 28.50 -10.65
C ALA A 83 6.56 29.12 -11.27
N ARG A 84 5.48 28.34 -11.36
CA ARG A 84 4.17 28.84 -11.78
C ARG A 84 3.59 29.84 -10.78
N SER A 85 3.62 29.54 -9.48
CA SER A 85 3.06 30.43 -8.46
C SER A 85 3.77 31.77 -8.41
N GLN A 86 5.09 31.79 -8.64
CA GLN A 86 5.87 33.03 -8.73
C GLN A 86 5.55 33.88 -9.96
N ARG A 87 5.17 33.26 -11.08
CA ARG A 87 4.83 33.95 -12.34
C ARG A 87 3.34 34.36 -12.43
N SER A 88 2.49 33.77 -11.61
CA SER A 88 1.04 34.01 -11.57
C SER A 88 0.71 34.97 -10.44
N PHE A 89 0.64 36.27 -10.71
CA PHE A 89 0.12 37.25 -9.76
C PHE A 89 -1.41 37.13 -9.63
N ASP A 90 -1.94 37.34 -8.42
CA ASP A 90 -3.39 37.49 -8.16
C ASP A 90 -4.28 36.28 -8.56
N GLY A 91 -3.75 35.05 -8.47
CA GLY A 91 -4.51 33.83 -8.78
C GLY A 91 -4.75 33.57 -10.27
N LYS A 92 -4.24 34.45 -11.16
CA LYS A 92 -4.29 34.29 -12.62
C LYS A 92 -3.40 33.15 -13.08
N GLY A 93 -4.01 31.98 -13.24
CA GLY A 93 -3.32 30.80 -13.70
C GLY A 93 -3.43 29.62 -12.74
N LYS A 94 -4.52 29.50 -11.96
CA LYS A 94 -4.91 28.28 -11.22
C LYS A 94 -5.91 27.38 -11.97
N GLY A 95 -6.26 27.73 -13.20
CA GLY A 95 -7.22 26.97 -14.01
C GLY A 95 -6.73 25.56 -14.40
N VAL A 96 -7.70 24.66 -14.62
CA VAL A 96 -7.48 23.27 -15.07
C VAL A 96 -6.67 23.21 -16.37
N ARG A 97 -6.89 24.16 -17.30
CA ARG A 97 -6.14 24.24 -18.56
C ARG A 97 -4.62 24.43 -18.33
N VAL A 98 -4.25 25.28 -17.38
CA VAL A 98 -2.83 25.52 -17.04
C VAL A 98 -2.23 24.32 -16.33
N PHE A 99 -3.02 23.61 -15.50
CA PHE A 99 -2.59 22.34 -14.94
C PHE A 99 -2.33 21.29 -16.02
N GLY A 100 -3.17 21.22 -17.05
CA GLY A 100 -2.95 20.36 -18.23
C GLY A 100 -1.61 20.66 -18.93
N TYR A 101 -1.26 21.93 -19.13
CA TYR A 101 0.04 22.29 -19.71
C TYR A 101 1.23 21.88 -18.81
N LEU A 102 1.12 22.07 -17.49
CA LEU A 102 2.15 21.59 -16.56
C LEU A 102 2.31 20.08 -16.62
N LEU A 103 1.20 19.34 -16.63
CA LEU A 103 1.21 17.89 -16.68
C LEU A 103 1.80 17.37 -18.00
N GLY A 104 1.44 17.99 -19.13
CA GLY A 104 2.00 17.66 -20.43
C GLY A 104 3.51 17.92 -20.51
N HIS A 105 3.97 19.05 -19.99
CA HIS A 105 5.40 19.35 -19.93
C HIS A 105 6.16 18.40 -18.97
N LEU A 106 5.56 18.07 -17.83
CA LEU A 106 6.13 17.07 -16.92
C LEU A 106 6.27 15.72 -17.64
N LEU A 107 5.22 15.26 -18.31
CA LEU A 107 5.22 14.01 -19.08
C LEU A 107 6.32 13.98 -20.15
N LEU A 108 6.47 15.06 -20.92
CA LEU A 108 7.51 15.11 -21.96
C LEU A 108 8.91 14.98 -21.33
N ARG A 109 9.15 15.69 -20.22
CA ARG A 109 10.41 15.58 -19.48
C ARG A 109 10.63 14.21 -18.86
N THR A 110 9.60 13.55 -18.34
CA THR A 110 9.73 12.20 -17.77
C THR A 110 10.09 11.18 -18.85
N VAL A 111 9.50 11.29 -20.05
CA VAL A 111 9.81 10.44 -21.20
C VAL A 111 11.26 10.63 -21.65
N ASP A 112 11.69 11.88 -21.88
CA ASP A 112 13.08 12.18 -22.25
C ASP A 112 14.07 11.67 -21.20
N ARG A 113 13.72 11.82 -19.92
CA ARG A 113 14.53 11.34 -18.80
C ARG A 113 14.58 9.81 -18.77
N ALA A 114 13.46 9.12 -18.99
CA ALA A 114 13.40 7.67 -19.05
C ALA A 114 14.31 7.12 -20.15
N GLN A 115 14.30 7.74 -21.34
CA GLN A 115 15.20 7.38 -22.45
C GLN A 115 16.67 7.56 -22.07
N ARG A 116 17.05 8.70 -21.48
CA ARG A 116 18.43 8.94 -21.01
C ARG A 116 18.88 7.92 -19.95
N ILE A 117 18.00 7.61 -19.01
CA ILE A 117 18.28 6.60 -17.97
C ILE A 117 18.46 5.22 -18.60
N HIS A 118 17.56 4.83 -19.50
CA HIS A 118 17.64 3.54 -20.18
C HIS A 118 18.93 3.40 -20.97
N LEU A 119 19.32 4.41 -21.74
CA LEU A 119 20.59 4.41 -22.47
C LEU A 119 21.78 4.29 -21.51
N ALA A 120 21.78 5.04 -20.40
CA ALA A 120 22.84 4.94 -19.39
C ALA A 120 22.90 3.55 -18.72
N MET A 121 21.76 2.87 -18.58
CA MET A 121 21.71 1.49 -18.09
C MET A 121 22.30 0.53 -19.11
N LEU A 122 21.95 0.65 -20.40
CA LEU A 122 22.55 -0.15 -21.46
C LEU A 122 24.07 0.01 -21.53
N CYS A 123 24.58 1.24 -21.42
CA CYS A 123 26.03 1.50 -21.38
C CYS A 123 26.74 0.85 -20.18
N ARG A 124 26.02 0.58 -19.07
CA ARG A 124 26.53 -0.11 -17.88
C ARG A 124 26.36 -1.63 -17.94
N GLY A 125 25.93 -2.18 -19.09
CA GLY A 125 25.72 -3.61 -19.27
C GLY A 125 24.40 -4.12 -18.69
N PHE A 126 23.34 -3.30 -18.68
CA PHE A 126 22.03 -3.74 -18.25
C PHE A 126 21.47 -4.82 -19.18
N ASP A 127 21.24 -6.01 -18.62
CA ASP A 127 20.75 -7.22 -19.28
C ASP A 127 19.22 -7.38 -19.18
N GLY A 128 18.51 -6.33 -18.75
CA GLY A 128 17.07 -6.38 -18.46
C GLY A 128 16.75 -6.66 -16.99
N GLU A 129 17.76 -7.01 -16.18
CA GLU A 129 17.56 -7.35 -14.77
C GLU A 129 18.29 -6.40 -13.81
N ILE A 130 17.62 -6.04 -12.72
CA ILE A 130 18.26 -5.33 -11.61
C ILE A 130 18.58 -6.37 -10.54
N LYS A 131 19.86 -6.71 -10.40
CA LYS A 131 20.33 -7.66 -9.39
C LYS A 131 20.31 -6.97 -8.02
N LEU A 132 19.29 -7.24 -7.20
CA LEU A 132 19.29 -6.82 -5.80
C LEU A 132 20.16 -7.77 -4.98
N ASN A 133 21.35 -7.29 -4.58
CA ASN A 133 22.34 -8.06 -3.83
C ASN A 133 22.01 -8.12 -2.33
N ARG A 134 20.80 -8.56 -1.96
CA ARG A 134 20.48 -8.83 -0.55
C ARG A 134 20.05 -10.27 -0.38
N ARG A 135 20.88 -11.04 0.34
CA ARG A 135 20.50 -12.37 0.81
C ARG A 135 19.41 -12.20 1.88
N LEU A 136 18.24 -12.77 1.60
CA LEU A 136 17.22 -13.02 2.63
C LEU A 136 17.60 -14.35 3.26
N GLU A 137 18.25 -14.30 4.41
CA GLU A 137 18.56 -15.50 5.20
C GLU A 137 17.43 -15.68 6.21
N ALA A 138 16.81 -16.86 6.22
CA ALA A 138 15.80 -17.20 7.20
C ALA A 138 16.52 -17.59 8.50
N GLY A 139 16.58 -16.66 9.45
CA GLY A 139 17.08 -16.95 10.78
C GLY A 139 16.10 -17.83 11.57
N SER A 140 16.59 -18.36 12.68
CA SER A 140 15.77 -19.16 13.60
C SER A 140 14.62 -18.36 14.21
N ARG A 141 14.77 -17.03 14.33
CA ARG A 141 13.74 -16.12 14.88
C ARG A 141 12.54 -16.03 13.95
N GLU A 142 12.77 -15.94 12.65
CA GLU A 142 11.76 -15.87 11.60
C GLU A 142 10.95 -17.17 11.59
N VAL A 143 11.61 -18.32 11.67
CA VAL A 143 10.95 -19.63 11.72
C VAL A 143 10.08 -19.76 12.98
N ILE A 144 10.61 -19.42 14.16
CA ILE A 144 9.84 -19.47 15.42
C ILE A 144 8.62 -18.56 15.33
N TYR A 145 8.78 -17.34 14.80
CA TYR A 145 7.69 -16.38 14.66
C TYR A 145 6.59 -16.91 13.71
N THR A 146 6.97 -17.44 12.54
CA THR A 146 6.03 -18.04 11.59
C THR A 146 5.30 -19.23 12.18
N VAL A 147 6.01 -20.14 12.85
CA VAL A 147 5.41 -21.32 13.50
C VAL A 147 4.44 -20.90 14.60
N ALA A 148 4.85 -19.98 15.50
CA ALA A 148 4.01 -19.51 16.59
C ALA A 148 2.70 -18.87 16.09
N TRP A 149 2.76 -17.99 15.08
CA TRP A 149 1.57 -17.37 14.51
C TRP A 149 0.69 -18.36 13.74
N SER A 150 1.29 -19.29 13.00
CA SER A 150 0.52 -20.32 12.29
C SER A 150 -0.23 -21.23 13.27
N ALA A 151 0.41 -21.64 14.37
CA ALA A 151 -0.21 -22.41 15.44
C ALA A 151 -1.35 -21.63 16.12
N PHE A 152 -1.13 -20.33 16.40
CA PHE A 152 -2.16 -19.46 16.96
C PHE A 152 -3.40 -19.37 16.05
N PHE A 153 -3.22 -19.14 14.74
CA PHE A 153 -4.34 -19.09 13.78
C PHE A 153 -5.06 -20.43 13.66
N ILE A 154 -4.32 -21.53 13.67
CA ILE A 154 -4.89 -22.88 13.64
C ILE A 154 -5.72 -23.14 14.90
N ALA A 155 -5.21 -22.79 16.08
CA ALA A 155 -5.95 -22.90 17.33
C ALA A 155 -7.25 -22.08 17.25
N VAL A 156 -7.17 -20.79 16.89
CA VAL A 156 -8.34 -19.92 16.68
C VAL A 156 -9.32 -20.48 15.65
N ARG A 157 -8.85 -21.19 14.62
CA ARG A 157 -9.71 -21.82 13.61
C ARG A 157 -10.44 -23.05 14.14
N PHE A 158 -9.82 -23.82 15.03
CA PHE A 158 -10.39 -25.03 15.64
C PHE A 158 -11.32 -24.71 16.81
N TYR A 159 -11.00 -23.69 17.60
CA TYR A 159 -11.92 -23.13 18.58
C TYR A 159 -12.88 -22.19 17.84
N ASN A 160 -14.06 -22.67 17.44
CA ASN A 160 -15.07 -21.88 16.70
C ASN A 160 -15.48 -20.60 17.47
N ILE A 161 -14.69 -19.54 17.34
CA ILE A 161 -14.96 -18.22 17.91
C ILE A 161 -16.36 -17.69 17.54
N PRO A 162 -16.94 -17.97 16.35
CA PRO A 162 -18.31 -17.49 16.06
C PRO A 162 -19.37 -18.04 17.02
N LEU A 163 -19.20 -19.26 17.53
CA LEU A 163 -20.14 -19.89 18.48
C LEU A 163 -19.92 -19.35 19.90
N ILE A 164 -18.68 -19.26 20.37
CA ILE A 164 -18.38 -18.75 21.72
C ILE A 164 -18.68 -17.25 21.82
N ALA A 165 -18.34 -16.47 20.80
CA ALA A 165 -18.70 -15.04 20.76
C ALA A 165 -20.21 -14.83 20.56
N GLY A 166 -20.88 -15.74 19.85
CA GLY A 166 -22.34 -15.74 19.72
C GLY A 166 -23.03 -16.01 21.05
N ASP A 167 -22.60 -17.04 21.79
CA ASP A 167 -23.12 -17.36 23.12
C ASP A 167 -22.85 -16.24 24.11
N PHE A 168 -21.63 -15.69 24.15
CA PHE A 168 -21.27 -14.63 25.09
C PHE A 168 -22.02 -13.32 24.85
N ILE A 169 -22.31 -12.97 23.59
CA ILE A 169 -23.15 -11.80 23.26
C ILE A 169 -24.62 -12.07 23.60
N THR A 170 -25.10 -13.31 23.43
CA THR A 170 -26.49 -13.69 23.76
C THR A 170 -26.70 -13.70 25.28
N GLU A 171 -25.73 -14.19 26.05
CA GLU A 171 -25.74 -14.22 27.52
C GLU A 171 -25.58 -12.82 28.15
N LEU A 172 -24.92 -11.89 27.45
CA LEU A 172 -24.82 -10.48 27.88
C LEU A 172 -26.10 -9.66 27.57
N LEU A 173 -26.99 -10.16 26.70
CA LEU A 173 -28.21 -9.48 26.28
C LEU A 173 -29.51 -10.03 26.88
N SER A 174 -29.47 -11.19 27.54
CA SER A 174 -30.55 -11.72 28.38
C SER A 174 -30.48 -11.19 29.80
#